data_AF-A0A950EHY5-F1
#
_entry.id   AF-A0A950EHY5-F1
#
_cell.length_a   1.000
_cell.length_b   1.000
_cell.length_c   1.000
_cell.angle_alpha   90.00
_cell.angle_beta   90.00
_cell.angle_gamma   90.00
#
_symmetry.space_group_name_H-M   'P 1'
#
loop_
_entity.id
_entity.type
_entity.pdbx_description
1 polymer ?
#
loop_
_entity_poly.entity_id
_entity_poly.type
_entity_poly.pdbx_seq_one_letter_code
_entity_poly.pdbx_strand_id
1 'polypeptide(L)'
;MMHKSRQWNVFRTSILTLGLLAGASAGVHASPVINYSTSGAIDSTGVTGTPVISFNSLVQNTVDVGSGSNLSLGDFQVAGLPGNQTTTYNNTPFNISLLVNQVDGTTPNPNQTPLQISGELNGTVVGNDTSNVTATFNPLNNPNFQTGLYENTLSVPSSKSLVASTTNSGQTSAEAFITSTTNTQPTPEPTSIAFFLMCLGGIGLRHRIRRHS
;
A
#
# COMPACT_ATOMS: atom_id res chain seq x y z
N MET A 1 -69.49 55.93 1.49
CA MET A 1 -69.71 54.82 0.53
C MET A 1 -68.37 54.50 -0.10
N MET A 2 -67.94 53.24 0.02
CA MET A 2 -66.57 52.73 -0.12
C MET A 2 -66.42 51.99 -1.46
N HIS A 3 -65.28 52.09 -2.14
CA HIS A 3 -64.62 51.06 -3.01
C HIS A 3 -63.34 51.69 -3.61
N LYS A 4 -62.12 51.45 -3.09
CA LYS A 4 -61.16 50.33 -3.26
C LYS A 4 -60.62 50.08 -4.69
N SER A 5 -59.36 50.47 -4.91
CA SER A 5 -58.26 49.69 -5.53
C SER A 5 -56.99 50.58 -5.51
N ARG A 6 -55.96 50.46 -4.66
CA ARG A 6 -55.15 49.37 -4.07
C ARG A 6 -54.31 48.57 -5.09
N GLN A 7 -53.03 48.94 -5.08
CA GLN A 7 -51.82 48.12 -5.33
C GLN A 7 -51.45 47.79 -6.79
N TRP A 8 -50.53 48.59 -7.33
CA TRP A 8 -49.61 48.17 -8.37
C TRP A 8 -48.24 48.79 -8.08
N ASN A 9 -47.18 47.99 -8.21
CA ASN A 9 -45.74 48.35 -8.14
C ASN A 9 -44.98 48.18 -6.82
N VAL A 10 -45.25 47.14 -6.04
CA VAL A 10 -44.21 46.59 -5.14
C VAL A 10 -44.27 45.06 -5.16
N PHE A 11 -43.95 44.44 -6.29
CA PHE A 11 -43.71 43.00 -6.39
C PHE A 11 -42.85 42.71 -7.63
N ARG A 12 -41.56 43.03 -7.55
CA ARG A 12 -40.52 42.30 -8.30
C ARG A 12 -39.60 41.64 -7.28
N THR A 13 -40.22 40.65 -6.67
CA THR A 13 -39.69 39.61 -5.80
C THR A 13 -38.47 38.94 -6.43
N SER A 14 -37.37 38.99 -5.69
CA SER A 14 -36.54 37.83 -5.34
C SER A 14 -36.42 36.74 -6.40
N ILE A 15 -35.43 36.87 -7.29
CA ILE A 15 -34.92 35.71 -8.03
C ILE A 15 -34.14 34.85 -7.01
N LEU A 16 -34.74 33.71 -6.69
CA LEU A 16 -34.23 32.59 -5.92
C LEU A 16 -32.71 32.36 -6.07
N THR A 17 -31.92 32.83 -5.11
CA THR A 17 -30.64 32.23 -4.72
C THR A 17 -30.93 31.01 -3.84
N LEU A 18 -31.48 29.96 -4.43
CA LEU A 18 -31.70 28.68 -3.77
C LEU A 18 -31.44 27.58 -4.80
N GLY A 19 -30.19 27.14 -4.91
CA GLY A 19 -29.76 26.18 -5.93
C GLY A 19 -28.56 25.37 -5.47
N LEU A 20 -28.85 24.32 -4.71
CA LEU A 20 -28.02 23.15 -4.42
C LEU A 20 -26.62 23.40 -3.81
N LEU A 21 -26.57 23.48 -2.48
CA LEU A 21 -25.57 22.71 -1.73
C LEU A 21 -25.92 21.22 -1.88
N ALA A 22 -25.64 20.63 -3.04
CA ALA A 22 -25.63 19.17 -3.18
C ALA A 22 -24.20 18.70 -2.91
N GLY A 23 -24.06 17.91 -1.85
CA GLY A 23 -22.80 17.52 -1.24
C GLY A 23 -21.75 17.08 -2.25
N ALA A 24 -20.66 17.83 -2.30
CA ALA A 24 -19.39 17.33 -2.78
C ALA A 24 -18.81 16.43 -1.68
N SER A 25 -19.25 15.15 -1.62
CA SER A 25 -18.34 14.13 -1.12
C SER A 25 -17.30 13.94 -2.21
N ALA A 26 -16.22 14.73 -2.15
CA ALA A 26 -14.99 14.35 -2.83
C ALA A 26 -14.70 12.92 -2.37
N GLY A 27 -14.59 11.98 -3.31
CA GLY A 27 -14.15 10.62 -3.03
C GLY A 27 -12.70 10.67 -2.59
N VAL A 28 -12.45 11.07 -1.34
CA VAL A 28 -11.19 10.79 -0.67
C VAL A 28 -11.22 9.28 -0.44
N HIS A 29 -10.59 8.54 -1.34
CA HIS A 29 -10.33 7.13 -1.10
C HIS A 29 -9.27 7.07 0.00
N ALA A 30 -9.68 6.57 1.17
CA ALA A 30 -8.73 6.29 2.25
C ALA A 30 -7.71 5.26 1.76
N SER A 31 -6.48 5.38 2.25
CA SER A 31 -5.44 4.38 2.02
C SER A 31 -5.86 3.08 2.72
N PRO A 32 -5.77 1.90 2.06
CA PRO A 32 -6.16 0.65 2.68
C PRO A 32 -5.26 0.33 3.86
N VAL A 33 -5.87 -0.13 4.94
CA VAL A 33 -5.15 -0.71 6.08
C VAL A 33 -5.11 -2.22 5.91
N ILE A 34 -3.91 -2.76 5.69
CA ILE A 34 -3.70 -4.20 5.47
C ILE A 34 -3.25 -4.85 6.76
N ASN A 35 -4.01 -5.85 7.24
CA ASN A 35 -3.55 -6.80 8.24
C ASN A 35 -2.95 -8.02 7.55
N TYR A 36 -1.73 -8.38 7.91
CA TYR A 36 -0.98 -9.44 7.26
C TYR A 36 -0.17 -10.26 8.26
N SER A 37 0.34 -11.38 7.79
CA SER A 37 1.28 -12.22 8.52
C SER A 37 2.34 -12.71 7.57
N THR A 38 3.53 -12.96 8.10
CA THR A 38 4.61 -13.57 7.34
C THR A 38 5.03 -14.86 7.98
N SER A 39 5.60 -15.74 7.17
CA SER A 39 6.31 -16.93 7.65
C SER A 39 7.53 -17.14 6.79
N GLY A 40 8.69 -17.37 7.39
CA GLY A 40 9.91 -17.62 6.63
C GLY A 40 10.63 -18.89 7.06
N ALA A 41 11.36 -19.47 6.10
CA ALA A 41 12.23 -20.61 6.32
C ALA A 41 13.55 -20.41 5.56
N ILE A 42 14.63 -20.90 6.15
CA ILE A 42 15.97 -20.96 5.56
C ILE A 42 16.30 -22.44 5.39
N ASP A 43 16.69 -22.83 4.19
CA ASP A 43 17.08 -24.20 3.90
C ASP A 43 18.47 -24.51 4.50
N SER A 44 18.73 -25.79 4.73
CA SER A 44 20.03 -26.33 5.13
C SER A 44 21.00 -26.52 3.95
N THR A 45 20.49 -26.49 2.71
CA THR A 45 21.31 -26.60 1.50
C THR A 45 22.34 -25.48 1.41
N GLY A 46 23.60 -25.81 1.07
CA GLY A 46 24.66 -24.81 0.93
C GLY A 46 25.27 -24.33 2.25
N VAL A 47 24.84 -24.86 3.40
CA VAL A 47 25.40 -24.53 4.71
C VAL A 47 26.56 -25.48 5.06
N THR A 48 27.68 -24.92 5.49
CA THR A 48 28.82 -25.67 6.05
C THR A 48 29.12 -25.16 7.45
N GLY A 49 28.99 -26.01 8.47
CA GLY A 49 29.07 -25.63 9.90
C GLY A 49 27.73 -25.77 10.61
N THR A 50 27.59 -25.14 11.77
CA THR A 50 26.33 -25.14 12.53
C THR A 50 25.46 -23.96 12.07
N PRO A 51 24.25 -24.16 11.51
CA PRO A 51 23.39 -23.06 11.11
C PRO A 51 23.01 -22.20 12.32
N VAL A 52 23.14 -20.89 12.17
CA VAL A 52 22.90 -19.88 13.21
C VAL A 52 22.00 -18.75 12.76
N ILE A 53 21.54 -18.77 11.51
CA ILE A 53 20.60 -17.78 11.00
C ILE A 53 19.20 -18.38 11.06
N SER A 54 18.27 -17.65 11.69
CA SER A 54 16.85 -17.94 11.70
C SER A 54 16.05 -16.77 11.12
N PHE A 55 14.79 -17.01 10.79
CA PHE A 55 13.87 -15.96 10.37
C PHE A 55 12.72 -15.79 11.37
N ASN A 56 12.61 -14.58 11.93
CA ASN A 56 11.57 -14.21 12.85
C ASN A 56 10.36 -13.68 12.07
N SER A 57 9.29 -14.45 12.14
CA SER A 57 8.05 -14.21 11.39
C SER A 57 7.13 -13.22 12.10
N LEU A 58 6.29 -12.51 11.34
CA LEU A 58 5.33 -11.56 11.89
C LEU A 58 3.92 -12.17 11.92
N VAL A 59 3.20 -11.94 13.02
CA VAL A 59 1.82 -12.42 13.19
C VAL A 59 0.89 -11.22 13.36
N GLN A 60 -0.14 -11.15 12.52
CA GLN A 60 -1.20 -10.13 12.53
C GLN A 60 -0.67 -8.68 12.55
N ASN A 61 0.40 -8.39 11.80
CA ASN A 61 0.92 -7.04 11.69
C ASN A 61 0.02 -6.18 10.79
N THR A 62 0.07 -4.85 10.97
CA THR A 62 -0.78 -3.92 10.23
C THR A 62 0.07 -2.84 9.57
N VAL A 63 -0.28 -2.50 8.33
CA VAL A 63 0.34 -1.40 7.59
C VAL A 63 -0.73 -0.56 6.89
N ASP A 64 -0.55 0.75 6.90
CA ASP A 64 -1.34 1.69 6.09
C ASP A 64 -0.65 1.83 4.73
N VAL A 65 -1.33 1.44 3.66
CA VAL A 65 -0.75 1.23 2.32
C VAL A 65 -1.22 2.30 1.35
N GLY A 66 -0.93 3.56 1.65
CA GLY A 66 -1.25 4.67 0.76
C GLY A 66 -0.51 4.65 -0.57
N SER A 67 0.01 5.79 -1.01
CA SER A 67 0.73 5.89 -2.29
C SER A 67 2.09 5.16 -2.32
N GLY A 68 2.38 4.32 -1.31
CA GLY A 68 3.63 3.60 -1.16
C GLY A 68 4.06 3.53 0.31
N SER A 69 4.21 2.33 0.82
CA SER A 69 4.60 2.07 2.22
C SER A 69 5.63 0.95 2.32
N ASN A 70 6.48 1.03 3.33
CA ASN A 70 7.36 -0.07 3.68
C ASN A 70 6.59 -1.12 4.47
N LEU A 71 6.66 -2.35 4.01
CA LEU A 71 6.10 -3.54 4.62
C LEU A 71 7.22 -4.31 5.29
N SER A 72 7.19 -4.45 6.61
CA SER A 72 8.12 -5.37 7.28
C SER A 72 7.75 -6.81 6.94
N LEU A 73 8.71 -7.60 6.48
CA LEU A 73 8.53 -9.02 6.21
C LEU A 73 8.87 -9.89 7.43
N GLY A 74 9.52 -9.31 8.44
CA GLY A 74 10.13 -10.02 9.56
C GLY A 74 11.62 -9.71 9.66
N ASP A 75 12.34 -10.47 10.47
CA ASP A 75 13.75 -10.22 10.74
C ASP A 75 14.59 -11.48 10.52
N PHE A 76 15.71 -11.35 9.82
CA PHE A 76 16.78 -12.32 9.91
C PHE A 76 17.48 -12.14 11.26
N GLN A 77 17.64 -13.24 12.00
CA GLN A 77 18.37 -13.24 13.26
C GLN A 77 19.61 -14.10 13.15
N VAL A 78 20.79 -13.48 13.34
CA VAL A 78 22.08 -14.16 13.38
C VAL A 78 22.45 -14.43 14.84
N ALA A 79 22.46 -15.69 15.25
CA ALA A 79 22.95 -16.11 16.55
C ALA A 79 24.49 -16.11 16.58
N GLY A 80 25.06 -15.87 17.76
CA GLY A 80 26.50 -15.93 17.98
C GLY A 80 27.02 -17.35 17.88
N LEU A 81 28.17 -17.53 17.23
CA LEU A 81 28.92 -18.78 17.29
C LEU A 81 29.98 -18.71 18.40
N PRO A 82 30.33 -19.83 19.03
CA PRO A 82 31.51 -19.90 19.89
C PRO A 82 32.76 -19.42 19.15
N GLY A 83 33.64 -18.67 19.83
CA GLY A 83 34.91 -18.24 19.26
C GLY A 83 35.68 -19.44 18.73
N ASN A 84 36.13 -19.37 17.47
CA ASN A 84 36.75 -20.45 16.67
C ASN A 84 35.79 -21.29 15.80
N GLN A 85 34.48 -21.07 15.84
CA GLN A 85 33.58 -21.67 14.87
C GLN A 85 33.26 -20.70 13.74
N THR A 86 33.13 -21.27 12.55
CA THR A 86 32.71 -20.58 11.33
C THR A 86 31.57 -21.35 10.69
N THR A 87 30.53 -20.64 10.31
CA THR A 87 29.45 -21.20 9.50
C THR A 87 29.40 -20.45 8.18
N THR A 88 29.49 -21.18 7.09
CA THR A 88 29.45 -20.65 5.72
C THR A 88 28.09 -20.95 5.11
N TYR A 89 27.50 -19.94 4.47
CA TYR A 89 26.29 -20.03 3.65
C TYR A 89 26.72 -19.78 2.20
N ASN A 90 26.48 -20.73 1.33
CA ASN A 90 26.83 -20.65 -0.08
C ASN A 90 25.60 -21.00 -0.92
N ASN A 91 24.99 -19.98 -1.52
CA ASN A 91 23.72 -20.06 -2.23
C ASN A 91 22.64 -20.77 -1.40
N THR A 92 22.58 -20.49 -0.10
CA THR A 92 21.63 -21.15 0.80
C THR A 92 20.24 -20.55 0.60
N PRO A 93 19.25 -21.30 0.09
CA PRO A 93 17.94 -20.72 -0.23
C PRO A 93 17.17 -20.31 1.03
N PHE A 94 16.40 -19.23 0.90
CA PHE A 94 15.34 -18.89 1.86
C PHE A 94 14.04 -18.55 1.13
N ASN A 95 12.92 -18.68 1.84
CA ASN A 95 11.61 -18.30 1.35
C ASN A 95 10.79 -17.64 2.47
N ILE A 96 10.07 -16.58 2.13
CA ILE A 96 9.17 -15.83 2.99
C ILE A 96 7.79 -15.80 2.31
N SER A 97 6.79 -16.34 2.98
CA SER A 97 5.39 -16.23 2.56
C SER A 97 4.74 -15.02 3.22
N LEU A 98 4.09 -14.17 2.44
CA LEU A 98 3.28 -13.04 2.89
C LEU A 98 1.80 -13.38 2.71
N LEU A 99 1.05 -13.46 3.81
CA LEU A 99 -0.38 -13.72 3.83
C LEU A 99 -1.13 -12.45 4.22
N VAL A 100 -2.07 -11.99 3.39
CA VAL A 100 -2.98 -10.90 3.75
C VAL A 100 -4.22 -11.50 4.42
N ASN A 101 -4.45 -11.13 5.67
CA ASN A 101 -5.55 -11.63 6.49
C ASN A 101 -6.80 -10.77 6.32
N GLN A 102 -6.65 -9.44 6.40
CA GLN A 102 -7.74 -8.48 6.32
C GLN A 102 -7.29 -7.22 5.59
N VAL A 103 -8.24 -6.56 4.94
CA VAL A 103 -8.11 -5.19 4.44
C VAL A 103 -9.27 -4.37 5.00
N ASP A 104 -8.95 -3.26 5.65
CA ASP A 104 -9.92 -2.38 6.31
C ASP A 104 -10.84 -3.13 7.29
N GLY A 105 -10.27 -4.11 8.00
CA GLY A 105 -10.98 -4.96 8.99
C GLY A 105 -11.86 -6.06 8.39
N THR A 106 -11.86 -6.23 7.06
CA THR A 106 -12.64 -7.26 6.36
C THR A 106 -11.74 -8.28 5.66
N THR A 107 -12.16 -9.55 5.60
CA THR A 107 -11.44 -10.54 4.78
C THR A 107 -11.55 -10.16 3.31
N PRO A 108 -10.43 -9.98 2.58
CA PRO A 108 -10.48 -9.58 1.18
C PRO A 108 -11.11 -10.66 0.30
N ASN A 109 -11.90 -10.23 -0.70
CA ASN A 109 -12.47 -11.10 -1.73
C ASN A 109 -12.45 -10.39 -3.09
N PRO A 110 -11.62 -10.81 -4.06
CA PRO A 110 -10.72 -11.97 -4.00
C PRO A 110 -9.55 -11.75 -3.02
N ASN A 111 -8.95 -12.84 -2.54
CA ASN A 111 -7.68 -12.84 -1.82
C ASN A 111 -6.65 -13.66 -2.61
N GLN A 112 -5.66 -13.00 -3.21
CA GLN A 112 -4.61 -13.64 -4.02
C GLN A 112 -3.32 -13.93 -3.24
N THR A 113 -3.40 -14.03 -1.92
CA THR A 113 -2.27 -14.40 -1.04
C THR A 113 -2.41 -15.86 -0.57
N PRO A 114 -1.32 -16.56 -0.18
CA PRO A 114 0.02 -16.05 0.12
C PRO A 114 0.89 -15.73 -1.10
N LEU A 115 1.70 -14.68 -0.99
CA LEU A 115 2.76 -14.36 -1.95
C LEU A 115 4.08 -14.95 -1.47
N GLN A 116 4.87 -15.51 -2.38
CA GLN A 116 6.15 -16.14 -2.07
C GLN A 116 7.30 -15.21 -2.47
N ILE A 117 8.18 -14.92 -1.53
CA ILE A 117 9.37 -14.09 -1.70
C ILE A 117 10.57 -14.99 -1.40
N SER A 118 11.37 -15.30 -2.41
CA SER A 118 12.53 -16.17 -2.27
C SER A 118 13.84 -15.42 -2.44
N GLY A 119 14.93 -16.06 -2.02
CA GLY A 119 16.27 -15.55 -2.19
C GLY A 119 17.31 -16.54 -1.72
N GLU A 120 18.55 -16.07 -1.61
CA GLU A 120 19.69 -16.87 -1.18
C GLU A 120 20.56 -16.11 -0.18
N LEU A 121 21.12 -16.83 0.78
CA LEU A 121 22.13 -16.34 1.72
C LEU A 121 23.53 -16.72 1.23
N ASN A 122 24.44 -15.74 1.27
CA ASN A 122 25.83 -15.90 0.86
C ASN A 122 26.78 -15.19 1.83
N GLY A 123 27.75 -15.92 2.36
CA GLY A 123 28.81 -15.38 3.22
C GLY A 123 29.12 -16.30 4.40
N THR A 124 29.68 -15.72 5.46
CA THR A 124 30.14 -16.43 6.66
C THR A 124 29.76 -15.69 7.93
N VAL A 125 29.50 -16.47 8.98
CA VAL A 125 29.43 -16.00 10.36
C VAL A 125 30.64 -16.61 11.08
N VAL A 126 31.45 -15.77 11.72
CA VAL A 126 32.69 -16.19 12.40
C VAL A 126 32.61 -15.75 13.86
N GLY A 127 32.60 -16.74 14.76
CA GLY A 127 32.43 -16.48 16.19
C GLY A 127 31.19 -15.64 16.50
N ASN A 128 31.29 -14.78 17.52
CA ASN A 128 30.17 -13.99 17.99
C ASN A 128 30.05 -12.62 17.29
N ASP A 129 31.16 -12.12 16.76
CA ASP A 129 31.31 -10.68 16.50
C ASP A 129 31.33 -10.33 15.01
N THR A 130 31.48 -11.31 14.12
CA THR A 130 31.65 -11.05 12.68
C THR A 130 30.62 -11.81 11.84
N SER A 131 29.92 -11.06 10.99
CA SER A 131 29.05 -11.57 9.93
C SER A 131 29.31 -10.77 8.67
N ASN A 132 29.49 -11.44 7.54
CA ASN A 132 29.46 -10.83 6.21
C ASN A 132 28.39 -11.48 5.32
N VAL A 133 27.43 -12.18 5.92
CA VAL A 133 26.34 -12.84 5.20
C VAL A 133 25.46 -11.78 4.55
N THR A 134 25.19 -11.95 3.26
CA THR A 134 24.27 -11.13 2.47
C THR A 134 23.09 -11.99 2.05
N ALA A 135 21.87 -11.51 2.33
CA ALA A 135 20.65 -12.04 1.78
C ALA A 135 20.37 -11.34 0.45
N THR A 136 20.28 -12.11 -0.64
CA THR A 136 19.93 -11.61 -1.97
C THR A 136 18.52 -12.09 -2.30
N PHE A 137 17.61 -11.19 -2.63
CA PHE A 137 16.24 -11.53 -2.98
C PHE A 137 16.11 -11.78 -4.48
N ASN A 138 15.37 -12.80 -4.84
CA ASN A 138 15.03 -13.07 -6.23
C ASN A 138 13.95 -12.08 -6.71
N PRO A 139 13.95 -11.71 -8.00
CA PRO A 139 12.86 -10.95 -8.58
C PRO A 139 11.52 -11.68 -8.39
N LEU A 140 10.48 -10.92 -8.05
CA LEU A 140 9.13 -11.47 -7.91
C LEU A 140 8.56 -11.81 -9.29
N ASN A 141 8.10 -13.04 -9.47
CA ASN A 141 7.48 -13.47 -10.73
C ASN A 141 6.11 -12.79 -10.97
N ASN A 142 5.36 -12.56 -9.90
CA ASN A 142 4.06 -11.89 -9.92
C ASN A 142 3.99 -10.87 -8.79
N PRO A 143 4.54 -9.66 -8.99
CA PRO A 143 4.54 -8.62 -7.97
C PRO A 143 3.14 -8.01 -7.75
N ASN A 144 2.24 -8.16 -8.73
CA ASN A 144 0.89 -7.60 -8.69
C ASN A 144 -0.12 -8.62 -8.14
N PHE A 145 -0.97 -8.19 -7.22
CA PHE A 145 -2.00 -9.04 -6.60
C PHE A 145 -3.18 -8.22 -6.09
N GLN A 146 -4.36 -8.83 -6.03
CA GLN A 146 -5.60 -8.21 -5.60
C GLN A 146 -6.00 -8.64 -4.19
N THR A 147 -6.47 -7.67 -3.41
CA THR A 147 -7.09 -7.87 -2.10
C THR A 147 -8.38 -7.06 -2.02
N GLY A 148 -9.51 -7.69 -2.36
CA GLY A 148 -10.78 -6.99 -2.50
C GLY A 148 -10.79 -6.04 -3.70
N LEU A 149 -11.03 -4.75 -3.46
CA LEU A 149 -11.09 -3.71 -4.51
C LEU A 149 -9.72 -3.07 -4.82
N TYR A 150 -8.68 -3.47 -4.10
CA TYR A 150 -7.35 -2.91 -4.22
C TYR A 150 -6.47 -3.78 -5.09
N GLU A 151 -5.78 -3.14 -6.04
CA GLU A 151 -4.68 -3.71 -6.79
C GLU A 151 -3.38 -3.28 -6.12
N ASN A 152 -2.59 -4.26 -5.70
CA ASN A 152 -1.37 -4.05 -4.95
C ASN A 152 -0.18 -4.45 -5.81
N THR A 153 0.91 -3.68 -5.71
CA THR A 153 2.20 -4.03 -6.31
C THR A 153 3.24 -4.13 -5.20
N LEU A 154 3.88 -5.29 -5.10
CA LEU A 154 4.96 -5.56 -4.16
C LEU A 154 6.31 -5.45 -4.87
N SER A 155 7.29 -4.87 -4.19
CA SER A 155 8.69 -4.82 -4.60
C SER A 155 9.59 -5.16 -3.42
N VAL A 156 10.72 -5.82 -3.68
CA VAL A 156 11.70 -6.17 -2.65
C VAL A 156 13.07 -5.59 -3.03
N PRO A 157 13.90 -5.20 -2.05
CA PRO A 157 15.27 -4.77 -2.32
C PRO A 157 16.08 -5.93 -2.92
N SER A 158 17.10 -5.62 -3.72
CA SER A 158 17.94 -6.66 -4.33
C SER A 158 18.74 -7.46 -3.31
N SER A 159 19.29 -6.81 -2.28
CA SER A 159 20.04 -7.48 -1.23
C SER A 159 20.07 -6.71 0.10
N LYS A 160 20.41 -7.42 1.17
CA LYS A 160 20.58 -6.90 2.52
C LYS A 160 21.73 -7.60 3.22
N SER A 161 22.64 -6.84 3.84
CA SER A 161 23.71 -7.39 4.67
C SER A 161 23.21 -7.70 6.08
N LEU A 162 23.50 -8.89 6.58
CA LEU A 162 23.08 -9.36 7.89
C LEU A 162 24.11 -8.98 8.95
N VAL A 163 23.64 -8.32 10.01
CA VAL A 163 24.50 -7.88 11.11
C VAL A 163 24.85 -9.04 12.04
N ALA A 164 26.04 -8.99 12.63
CA ALA A 164 26.49 -9.98 13.60
C ALA A 164 25.69 -9.90 14.91
N SER A 165 25.72 -10.96 15.71
CA SER A 165 24.94 -11.08 16.95
C SER A 165 25.23 -9.97 17.99
N THR A 166 26.41 -9.36 17.94
CA THR A 166 26.80 -8.23 18.80
C THR A 166 26.21 -6.88 18.39
N THR A 167 25.73 -6.76 17.14
CA THR A 167 25.12 -5.53 16.62
C THR A 167 23.61 -5.73 16.51
N ASN A 168 22.82 -4.91 17.20
CA ASN A 168 21.35 -5.03 17.21
C ASN A 168 20.85 -6.46 17.53
N SER A 169 21.56 -7.19 18.40
CA SER A 169 21.26 -8.59 18.74
C SER A 169 21.22 -9.54 17.53
N GLY A 170 21.96 -9.22 16.45
CA GLY A 170 21.97 -10.01 15.21
C GLY A 170 20.72 -9.84 14.35
N GLN A 171 19.85 -8.88 14.66
CA GLN A 171 18.60 -8.68 13.95
C GLN A 171 18.77 -7.74 12.76
N THR A 172 18.36 -8.23 11.59
CA THR A 172 18.31 -7.47 10.34
C THR A 172 16.91 -7.57 9.75
N SER A 173 16.19 -6.45 9.69
CA SER A 173 14.84 -6.42 9.14
C SER A 173 14.83 -6.64 7.64
N ALA A 174 13.99 -7.58 7.21
CA ALA A 174 13.61 -7.79 5.83
C ALA A 174 12.40 -6.91 5.54
N GLU A 175 12.48 -6.09 4.50
CA GLU A 175 11.46 -5.12 4.16
C GLU A 175 11.09 -5.28 2.68
N ALA A 176 9.82 -5.07 2.38
CA ALA A 176 9.31 -4.90 1.03
C ALA A 176 8.69 -3.51 0.90
N PHE A 177 8.52 -3.03 -0.32
CA PHE A 177 7.74 -1.86 -0.64
C PHE A 177 6.42 -2.29 -1.27
N ILE A 178 5.32 -1.72 -0.81
CA ILE A 178 3.98 -2.01 -1.32
C ILE A 178 3.27 -0.72 -1.71
N THR A 179 2.66 -0.72 -2.89
CA THR A 179 1.77 0.35 -3.36
C THR A 179 0.41 -0.25 -3.65
N SER A 180 -0.65 0.42 -3.22
CA SER A 180 -2.03 0.00 -3.48
C SER A 180 -2.78 1.07 -4.25
N THR A 181 -3.54 0.65 -5.25
CA THR A 181 -4.46 1.51 -6.01
C THR A 181 -5.86 0.90 -5.98
N THR A 182 -6.88 1.74 -5.94
CA THR A 182 -8.27 1.29 -6.03
C THR A 182 -8.62 1.00 -7.50
N ASN A 183 -9.23 -0.16 -7.77
CA ASN A 183 -9.70 -0.52 -9.11
C ASN A 183 -11.01 0.20 -9.50
N THR A 184 -11.48 1.14 -8.69
CA THR A 184 -12.62 1.99 -9.05
C THR A 184 -12.14 3.08 -9.99
N GLN A 185 -12.62 3.05 -11.23
CA GLN A 185 -12.45 4.14 -12.19
C GLN A 185 -12.76 5.48 -11.49
N PRO A 186 -11.90 6.52 -11.61
CA PRO A 186 -12.19 7.81 -11.02
C PRO A 186 -13.53 8.28 -11.58
N THR A 187 -14.53 8.38 -10.71
CA THR A 187 -15.81 8.96 -11.09
C THR A 187 -15.57 10.45 -11.33
N PRO A 188 -15.96 11.02 -12.49
CA PRO A 188 -15.73 12.42 -12.77
C PRO A 188 -16.31 13.29 -11.67
N GLU A 189 -15.52 14.23 -11.17
CA GLU A 189 -15.95 15.09 -10.07
C GLU A 189 -17.24 15.83 -10.46
N PRO A 190 -18.22 15.97 -9.54
CA PRO A 190 -19.43 16.74 -9.78
C PRO A 190 -19.14 18.17 -10.24
N THR A 191 -18.00 18.74 -9.81
CA THR A 191 -17.47 20.04 -10.24
C THR A 191 -17.10 20.06 -11.72
N SER A 192 -16.45 19.02 -12.25
CA SER A 192 -16.12 18.92 -13.68
C SER A 192 -17.37 18.88 -14.54
N ILE A 193 -18.40 18.15 -14.09
CA ILE A 193 -19.72 18.11 -14.74
C ILE A 193 -20.43 19.47 -14.63
N ALA A 194 -20.41 20.08 -13.44
CA ALA A 194 -21.02 21.38 -13.20
C ALA A 194 -20.37 22.50 -14.01
N PHE A 195 -19.03 22.55 -14.11
CA PHE A 195 -18.30 23.48 -14.96
C PHE A 195 -18.62 23.26 -16.44
N PHE A 196 -18.67 22.01 -16.90
CA PHE A 196 -19.04 21.68 -18.27
C PHE A 196 -20.47 22.13 -18.60
N LEU A 197 -21.44 21.84 -17.72
CA LEU A 197 -22.83 22.27 -17.87
C LEU A 197 -23.00 23.79 -17.75
N MET A 198 -22.24 24.45 -16.89
CA MET A 198 -22.25 25.90 -16.74
C MET A 198 -21.69 26.59 -17.99
N CYS A 199 -20.62 26.05 -18.58
CA CYS A 199 -20.07 26.53 -19.85
C CYS A 199 -21.08 26.36 -21.00
N LEU A 200 -21.74 25.20 -21.13
CA LEU A 200 -22.76 24.97 -22.16
C LEU A 200 -24.00 25.86 -21.97
N GLY A 201 -24.47 26.01 -20.73
CA GLY A 201 -25.58 26.90 -20.40
C GLY A 201 -25.26 28.37 -20.72
N GLY A 202 -24.04 28.82 -20.43
CA GLY A 202 -23.57 30.17 -20.75
C GLY A 202 -23.51 30.44 -22.26
N ILE A 203 -23.07 29.47 -23.06
CA ILE A 203 -23.03 29.57 -24.52
C ILE A 203 -24.44 29.59 -25.13
N GLY A 204 -25.36 28.75 -24.62
CA GLY A 204 -26.75 28.73 -25.05
C GLY A 204 -27.50 30.03 -24.75
N LEU A 205 -27.28 30.60 -23.57
CA LEU A 205 -27.89 31.89 -23.18
C LEU A 205 -27.38 33.05 -24.05
N ARG A 206 -26.08 33.05 -24.38
CA ARG A 206 -25.48 34.06 -25.28
C ARG A 206 -26.04 33.98 -26.70
N HIS A 207 -26.34 32.78 -27.20
CA HIS A 207 -26.99 32.59 -28.50
C HIS A 207 -28.43 33.11 -28.53
N ARG A 208 -29.18 32.92 -27.44
CA ARG A 208 -30.57 33.38 -27.35
C ARG A 208 -30.69 34.90 -27.30
N ILE A 209 -29.76 35.57 -26.61
CA ILE A 209 -29.73 37.05 -26.54
C ILE A 209 -29.41 37.67 -27.91
N ARG A 210 -28.53 37.04 -28.70
CA ARG A 210 -28.16 37.53 -30.05
C ARG A 210 -29.24 37.33 -31.13
N ARG A 211 -30.21 36.44 -30.94
CA ARG A 211 -31.33 36.25 -31.89
C ARG A 211 -32.50 37.21 -31.67
N HIS A 212 -32.49 37.97 -30.57
CA HIS A 212 -33.54 38.92 -30.20
C HIS A 212 -33.08 40.39 -30.20
N SER A 213 -31.93 40.70 -30.80
CA SER A 213 -31.52 42.05 -31.20
C SER A 213 -31.54 42.19 -32.71
#